data_AF-X0ZUF6-F1
#
_entry.id   AF-X0ZUF6-F1
#
_cell.length_a   1.000
_cell.length_b   1.000
_cell.length_c   1.000
_cell.angle_alpha   90.00
_cell.angle_beta   90.00
_cell.angle_gamma   90.00
#
_symmetry.space_group_name_H-M   'P 1'
#
loop_
_entity.id
_entity.type
_entity.pdbx_description
1 polymer ?
#
loop_
_entity_poly.entity_id
_entity_poly.type
_entity_poly.pdbx_seq_one_letter_code
_entity_poly.pdbx_strand_id
1 'polypeptide(L)'
;MKKYIFITDEGFTFQPDNDDYEPDIENMQVIGFGEGDTVDDAMENMIQENPYLRDTKFNKVIGMEVKSYKQSVLFLKNKFGQFK
;
A
#
# COMPACT_ATOMS: atom_id res chain seq x y z
N MET A 1 7.50 0.35 -20.39
CA MET A 1 6.65 0.00 -19.24
C MET A 1 7.10 0.75 -17.99
N LYS A 2 6.15 1.47 -17.40
CA LYS A 2 6.29 2.16 -16.11
C LYS A 2 5.87 1.19 -15.00
N LYS A 3 6.30 1.45 -13.77
CA LYS A 3 5.88 0.67 -12.60
C LYS A 3 4.94 1.48 -11.74
N TYR A 4 4.01 0.78 -11.13
CA TYR A 4 2.96 1.35 -10.30
C TYR A 4 2.89 0.62 -8.97
N ILE A 5 2.56 1.38 -7.92
CA ILE A 5 2.07 0.84 -6.65
C ILE A 5 0.56 1.12 -6.59
N PHE A 6 -0.19 0.10 -6.18
CA PHE A 6 -1.63 0.18 -6.04
C PHE A 6 -1.98 0.17 -4.55
N ILE A 7 -2.74 1.17 -4.10
CA ILE A 7 -3.14 1.32 -2.71
C ILE A 7 -4.66 1.51 -2.58
N THR A 8 -5.22 1.19 -1.42
CA THR A 8 -6.61 1.51 -1.07
C THR A 8 -6.66 2.24 0.28
N ASP A 9 -7.66 3.09 0.45
CA ASP A 9 -8.04 3.71 1.74
C ASP A 9 -9.21 2.98 2.42
N GLU A 10 -9.73 1.89 1.82
CA GLU A 10 -10.88 1.15 2.35
C GLU A 10 -10.50 0.11 3.43
N GLY A 11 -9.20 -0.05 3.71
CA GLY A 11 -8.69 -1.10 4.58
C GLY A 11 -8.26 -0.60 5.96
N PHE A 12 -8.83 -1.19 7.01
CA PHE A 12 -8.46 -0.89 8.40
C PHE A 12 -7.21 -1.65 8.83
N THR A 13 -6.35 -1.01 9.61
CA THR A 13 -5.10 -1.60 10.08
C THR A 13 -4.84 -1.22 11.53
N PHE A 14 -4.48 -2.21 12.34
CA PHE A 14 -4.23 -2.06 13.77
C PHE A 14 -2.72 -2.05 14.01
N GLN A 15 -2.26 -1.21 14.93
CA GLN A 15 -0.84 -1.18 15.27
C GLN A 15 -0.43 -2.49 15.97
N PRO A 16 0.83 -2.96 15.77
CA PRO A 16 1.35 -4.06 16.57
C PRO A 16 1.24 -3.77 18.06
N ASP A 17 0.90 -4.79 18.84
CA ASP A 17 0.68 -4.71 20.29
C ASP A 17 -0.45 -3.76 20.73
N ASN A 18 -1.42 -3.48 19.83
CA ASN A 18 -2.65 -2.81 20.21
C ASN A 18 -3.82 -3.79 20.37
N ASP A 19 -4.46 -3.73 21.54
CA ASP A 19 -5.65 -4.51 21.90
C ASP A 19 -6.97 -3.75 21.64
N ASP A 20 -6.91 -2.52 21.12
CA ASP A 20 -8.10 -1.71 20.83
C ASP A 20 -8.88 -2.24 19.61
N TYR A 21 -10.20 -2.17 19.71
CA TYR A 21 -11.13 -2.56 18.66
C TYR A 21 -11.28 -1.51 17.56
N GLU A 22 -10.78 -0.30 17.80
CA GLU A 22 -10.81 0.82 16.85
C GLU A 22 -9.46 0.93 16.14
N PRO A 23 -9.43 1.13 14.81
CA PRO A 23 -8.20 1.34 14.07
C PRO A 23 -7.57 2.69 14.44
N ASP A 24 -6.27 2.69 14.73
CA ASP A 24 -5.57 3.81 15.37
C ASP A 24 -5.30 5.01 14.48
N ILE A 25 -5.26 4.79 13.16
CA ILE A 25 -4.74 5.77 12.20
C ILE A 25 -5.45 5.67 10.85
N GLU A 26 -5.58 6.81 10.17
CA GLU A 26 -5.87 6.82 8.74
C GLU A 26 -4.69 6.20 7.98
N ASN A 27 -4.88 4.99 7.45
CA ASN A 27 -3.84 4.24 6.75
C ASN A 27 -4.25 3.98 5.30
N MET A 28 -3.24 3.92 4.42
CA MET A 28 -3.39 3.35 3.09
C MET A 28 -2.81 1.93 3.12
N GLN A 29 -3.53 0.96 2.56
CA GLN A 29 -3.03 -0.40 2.40
C GLN A 29 -2.49 -0.61 0.99
N VAL A 30 -1.33 -1.26 0.88
CA VAL A 30 -0.78 -1.68 -0.41
C VAL A 30 -1.52 -2.93 -0.88
N ILE A 31 -2.16 -2.82 -2.05
CA ILE A 31 -2.83 -3.93 -2.73
C ILE A 31 -1.83 -4.75 -3.54
N GLY A 32 -0.87 -4.07 -4.17
CA GLY A 32 0.15 -4.73 -4.96
C GLY A 32 0.97 -3.77 -5.82
N PHE A 33 1.76 -4.36 -6.69
CA PHE A 33 2.63 -3.67 -7.64
C PHE A 33 2.32 -4.20 -9.04
N GLY A 34 2.42 -3.34 -10.05
CA GLY A 34 2.18 -3.72 -11.45
C GLY A 34 3.04 -2.92 -12.42
N GLU A 35 3.22 -3.46 -13.63
CA GLU A 35 3.97 -2.81 -14.71
C GLU A 35 3.09 -2.69 -15.97
N GLY A 36 3.15 -1.55 -16.63
CA GLY A 36 2.30 -1.24 -17.78
C GLY A 36 2.71 0.05 -18.48
N ASP A 37 2.23 0.29 -19.70
CA ASP A 37 2.48 1.56 -20.39
C ASP A 37 1.55 2.67 -19.86
N THR A 38 0.35 2.27 -19.43
CA THR A 38 -0.62 3.05 -18.65
C THR A 38 -0.85 2.44 -17.26
N VAL A 39 -1.56 3.19 -16.39
CA VAL A 39 -1.96 2.70 -15.06
C VAL A 39 -2.98 1.57 -15.17
N ASP A 40 -3.86 1.60 -16.17
CA ASP A 40 -4.88 0.58 -16.40
C ASP A 40 -4.22 -0.73 -16.84
N ASP A 41 -3.28 -0.69 -17.79
CA ASP A 41 -2.51 -1.87 -18.21
C ASP A 41 -1.78 -2.50 -17.00
N ALA A 42 -1.18 -1.67 -16.15
CA ALA A 42 -0.47 -2.13 -14.96
C ALA A 42 -1.41 -2.76 -13.94
N MET A 43 -2.64 -2.27 -13.82
CA MET A 43 -3.65 -2.83 -12.93
C MET A 43 -4.14 -4.19 -13.45
N GLU A 44 -4.42 -4.30 -14.75
CA GLU A 44 -4.81 -5.56 -15.38
C GLU A 44 -3.73 -6.62 -15.22
N ASN A 45 -2.47 -6.27 -15.47
CA ASN A 45 -1.33 -7.16 -15.28
C ASN A 45 -1.20 -7.61 -13.81
N MET A 46 -1.32 -6.68 -12.85
CA MET A 46 -1.31 -7.00 -11.42
C MET A 46 -2.41 -8.00 -11.04
N ILE A 47 -3.64 -7.82 -11.54
CA ILE A 47 -4.78 -8.72 -11.25
C ILE A 47 -4.57 -10.10 -11.89
N GLN A 48 -3.98 -10.18 -13.08
CA GLN A 48 -3.65 -11.45 -13.72
C GLN A 48 -2.60 -12.24 -12.92
N GLU A 49 -1.58 -11.56 -12.42
CA GLU A 49 -0.51 -12.15 -11.59
C GLU A 49 -0.99 -12.50 -10.17
N ASN A 50 -2.04 -11.82 -9.68
CA ASN A 50 -2.58 -11.98 -8.33
C ASN A 50 -4.08 -12.28 -8.37
N PRO A 51 -4.50 -13.51 -8.75
CA PRO A 51 -5.91 -13.84 -8.94
C PRO A 51 -6.81 -13.62 -7.71
N TYR A 52 -6.25 -13.68 -6.50
CA TYR A 52 -6.97 -13.40 -5.25
C TYR A 52 -7.54 -11.97 -5.18
N LEU A 53 -7.01 -11.04 -5.99
CA LEU A 53 -7.55 -9.68 -6.12
C LEU A 53 -8.93 -9.64 -6.81
N ARG A 54 -9.41 -10.75 -7.34
CA ARG A 54 -10.80 -10.86 -7.85
C ARG A 54 -11.80 -11.11 -6.73
N ASP A 55 -11.34 -11.61 -5.59
CA ASP A 55 -12.18 -12.02 -4.46
C ASP A 55 -12.17 -11.00 -3.32
N THR A 56 -11.44 -9.89 -3.47
CA THR A 56 -11.46 -8.81 -2.48
C THR A 56 -12.78 -8.05 -2.48
N LYS A 57 -13.10 -7.43 -1.35
CA LYS A 57 -14.26 -6.55 -1.15
C LYS A 57 -13.94 -5.07 -1.32
N PHE A 58 -12.71 -4.71 -1.69
CA PHE A 58 -12.32 -3.34 -1.99
C PHE A 58 -13.00 -2.88 -3.29
N ASN A 59 -13.60 -1.69 -3.28
CA ASN A 59 -14.24 -1.09 -4.45
C ASN A 59 -13.31 -0.07 -5.15
N LYS A 60 -12.34 0.47 -4.41
CA LYS A 60 -11.48 1.56 -4.86
C LYS A 60 -10.01 1.21 -4.69
N VAL A 61 -9.27 1.41 -5.77
CA VAL A 61 -7.81 1.29 -5.81
C VAL A 61 -7.25 2.55 -6.47
N ILE A 62 -6.16 3.06 -5.93
CA ILE A 62 -5.43 4.22 -6.43
C ILE A 62 -4.08 3.73 -6.94
N GLY A 63 -3.82 3.94 -8.23
CA GLY A 63 -2.53 3.63 -8.86
C GLY A 63 -1.60 4.84 -8.87
N MET A 64 -0.37 4.68 -8.39
CA MET A 64 0.65 5.72 -8.38
C MET A 64 1.92 5.25 -9.10
N GLU A 65 2.43 6.06 -10.04
CA GLU A 65 3.64 5.73 -10.78
C GLU A 65 4.89 5.87 -9.89
N VAL A 66 5.71 4.83 -9.84
CA VAL A 66 6.98 4.81 -9.11
C VAL A 66 8.07 5.45 -9.99
N LYS A 67 8.43 6.70 -9.67
CA LYS A 67 9.47 7.46 -10.40
C LYS A 67 10.90 7.06 -10.04
N SER A 68 11.12 6.41 -8.89
CA SER A 68 12.45 6.01 -8.41
C SER A 68 12.36 4.87 -7.40
N TYR A 69 13.32 3.93 -7.45
CA TYR A 69 13.49 2.87 -6.44
C TYR A 69 14.42 3.28 -5.30
N LYS A 70 14.87 4.53 -5.27
CA LYS A 70 15.72 4.99 -4.17
C LYS A 70 14.89 4.98 -2.89
N GLN A 71 15.25 4.09 -1.97
CA GLN A 71 14.64 4.00 -0.66
C GLN A 71 15.44 4.81 0.36
N SER A 72 14.76 5.33 1.36
CA SER A 72 15.37 5.95 2.54
C SER A 72 14.65 5.40 3.76
N VAL A 73 15.42 4.83 4.69
CA VAL A 73 14.87 4.31 5.95
C VAL A 73 14.94 5.43 6.99
N LEU A 74 13.79 5.77 7.56
CA LEU A 74 13.65 6.80 8.59
C LEU A 74 13.01 6.19 9.83
N PHE A 75 13.57 6.48 11.00
CA PHE A 75 13.07 5.94 12.27
C PHE A 75 12.27 7.00 13.02
N LEU A 76 10.97 6.75 13.23
CA LEU A 76 10.08 7.66 13.93
C LEU A 76 10.49 7.84 15.40
N LYS A 77 10.86 6.76 16.10
CA LYS A 77 11.31 6.80 17.49
C LYS A 77 12.54 7.69 17.72
N ASN A 78 13.45 7.77 16.73
CA ASN A 78 14.65 8.60 16.78
C ASN A 78 14.36 10.10 16.67
N LYS A 79 13.17 10.49 16.20
CA LYS A 79 12.76 11.90 16.05
C LYS A 79 12.16 12.50 17.32
N PHE A 80 11.69 11.66 18.24
CA PHE A 80 11.04 12.08 19.49
C PHE A 80 11.91 11.91 20.74
N GLY A 81 13.17 11.49 20.59
CA GLY A 81 14.12 11.39 21.70
C GLY A 81 13.76 10.36 22.77
N GLN A 82 12.88 9.39 22.48
CA GLN A 82 12.50 8.37 23.45
C GLN A 82 13.49 7.21 23.42
N PHE A 83 14.60 7.40 24.13
CA PHE A 83 15.38 6.30 24.69
C PHE A 83 15.03 6.19 26.17
N LYS A 84 14.53 5.04 26.59
CA LYS A 84 14.75 4.48 27.92
C LYS A 84 15.32 3.09 27.73
#